data_AF-A0A2M8Q3L6-F1
#
_entry.id   AF-A0A2M8Q3L6-F1
#
_cell.length_a   1.000
_cell.length_b   1.000
_cell.length_c   1.000
_cell.angle_alpha   90.00
_cell.angle_beta   90.00
_cell.angle_gamma   90.00
#
_symmetry.space_group_name_H-M   'P 1'
#
loop_
_entity.id
_entity.type
_entity.pdbx_description
1 polymer ?
#
loop_
_entity_poly.entity_id
_entity_poly.type
_entity_poly.pdbx_seq_one_letter_code
_entity_poly.pdbx_strand_id
1 'polypeptide(L)'
;MFHDVRRLWMIFIILIWIMISCTANRDPIITTPFPTNTFTPLPPTLTPTRVRLPTSTPFPTDDIFAITPIARSNASPTSPLGPTYTPAPPTQTFTPAPTLIGLEIVYFTSNNEAIAPGDNVTLFWQVRGAQEITIYRINEEGERNNPRPVEAEGSITLSTDPAATELVQFVLVAQTGNFIAEETVEIEISCEGEWFFSPAPGGCPSEASLPSAHAEQVFQNGLMIWSSITNEIFIFYSDNQIPTWQRFTDAYTEGLPEIPVDVQPPQGLLLPVRGFGLIWRTNPTVQNRLGFALTPEVGYSGIIQAGTDTNGDEVLYIQRENGEILQLLPEGSSWQTIVPETFTESE
;
A
#
# COMPACT_ATOMS: atom_id res chain seq x y z
N MET A 1 -17.30 -8.03 74.71
CA MET A 1 -16.44 -6.98 74.11
C MET A 1 -14.99 -7.42 73.86
N PHE A 2 -14.40 -8.37 74.62
CA PHE A 2 -13.03 -8.85 74.38
C PHE A 2 -12.88 -9.97 73.32
N HIS A 3 -13.97 -10.60 72.86
CA HIS A 3 -13.90 -11.69 71.87
C HIS A 3 -13.88 -11.22 70.41
N ASP A 4 -14.42 -10.03 70.11
CA ASP A 4 -14.50 -9.48 68.75
C ASP A 4 -13.17 -8.92 68.26
N VAL A 5 -12.41 -8.26 69.14
CA VAL A 5 -11.10 -7.68 68.81
C VAL A 5 -10.11 -8.77 68.40
N ARG A 6 -10.21 -9.95 69.02
CA ARG A 6 -9.31 -11.09 68.75
C ARG A 6 -9.65 -11.80 67.43
N ARG A 7 -10.91 -11.75 66.98
CA ARG A 7 -11.32 -12.24 65.65
C ARG A 7 -10.94 -11.27 64.53
N LEU A 8 -11.09 -9.97 64.74
CA LEU A 8 -10.65 -8.96 63.78
C LEU A 8 -9.11 -8.98 63.59
N TRP A 9 -8.36 -9.17 64.67
CA TRP A 9 -6.89 -9.24 64.59
C TRP A 9 -6.38 -10.50 63.86
N MET A 10 -7.07 -11.64 64.02
CA MET A 10 -6.73 -12.87 63.28
C MET A 10 -7.06 -12.75 61.79
N ILE A 11 -8.18 -12.11 61.42
CA ILE A 11 -8.53 -11.90 60.01
C ILE A 11 -7.54 -10.94 59.34
N PHE A 12 -7.06 -9.92 60.06
CA PHE A 12 -6.06 -8.99 59.54
C PHE A 12 -4.69 -9.64 59.31
N ILE A 13 -4.27 -10.58 60.17
CA ILE A 13 -3.02 -11.35 59.98
C ILE A 13 -3.12 -12.31 58.78
N ILE A 14 -4.30 -12.93 58.55
CA ILE A 14 -4.52 -13.81 57.40
C ILE A 14 -4.51 -13.02 56.08
N LEU A 15 -5.09 -11.80 56.06
CA LEU A 15 -5.04 -10.91 54.89
C LEU A 15 -3.63 -10.41 54.56
N ILE A 16 -2.77 -10.20 55.57
CA ILE A 16 -1.36 -9.83 55.35
C ILE A 16 -0.53 -11.01 54.82
N TRP A 17 -0.87 -12.25 55.16
CA TRP A 17 -0.20 -13.45 54.63
C TRP A 17 -0.58 -13.79 53.17
N ILE A 18 -1.78 -13.40 52.71
CA ILE A 18 -2.21 -13.63 51.32
C ILE A 18 -1.52 -12.66 50.34
N MET A 19 -1.04 -11.50 50.81
CA MET A 19 -0.41 -10.48 49.96
C MET A 19 1.11 -10.68 49.72
N ILE A 20 1.73 -11.75 50.23
CA ILE A 20 3.18 -12.01 50.12
C ILE A 20 3.50 -13.17 49.15
N SER A 21 2.51 -13.83 48.55
CA SER A 21 2.72 -14.95 47.61
C SER A 21 2.49 -14.55 46.15
N CYS A 22 3.30 -13.61 45.66
CA CYS A 22 3.59 -13.46 44.22
C CYS A 22 5.00 -12.89 44.03
N THR A 23 6.00 -13.63 44.49
CA THR A 23 7.36 -13.49 43.94
C THR A 23 7.36 -14.18 42.58
N ALA A 24 7.36 -13.41 41.51
CA ALA A 24 7.54 -13.88 40.15
C ALA A 24 8.86 -14.66 40.05
N ASN A 25 8.75 -15.98 39.98
CA ASN A 25 9.85 -16.85 39.63
C ASN A 25 10.11 -16.63 38.13
N ARG A 26 10.98 -15.67 37.78
CA ARG A 26 11.45 -15.53 36.40
C ARG A 26 12.40 -16.70 36.13
N ASP A 27 11.90 -17.68 35.40
CA ASP A 27 12.75 -18.67 34.77
C ASP A 27 13.79 -17.95 33.89
N PRO A 28 15.08 -18.35 33.93
CA PRO A 28 16.07 -17.79 33.03
C PRO A 28 15.67 -18.17 31.60
N ILE A 29 15.37 -17.16 30.78
CA ILE A 29 15.23 -17.32 29.34
C ILE A 29 16.59 -17.74 28.82
N ILE A 30 16.76 -19.03 28.54
CA ILE A 30 17.88 -19.54 27.76
C ILE A 30 17.60 -19.11 26.32
N THR A 31 18.18 -17.99 25.90
CA THR A 31 18.25 -17.61 24.50
C THR A 31 19.10 -18.65 23.78
N THR A 32 18.43 -19.59 23.11
CA THR A 32 19.06 -20.39 22.06
C THR A 32 19.30 -19.43 20.89
N PRO A 33 20.55 -19.17 20.47
CA PRO A 33 20.78 -18.37 19.29
C PRO A 33 20.15 -19.10 18.10
N PHE A 34 19.25 -18.42 17.39
CA PHE A 34 18.81 -18.86 16.08
C PHE A 34 20.04 -19.00 15.17
N PRO A 35 20.10 -20.02 14.30
CA PRO A 35 21.20 -20.14 13.35
C PRO A 35 21.27 -18.87 12.50
N THR A 36 22.38 -18.13 12.63
CA THR A 36 22.70 -17.03 11.74
C THR A 36 22.98 -17.62 10.37
N ASN A 37 22.06 -17.45 9.42
CA ASN A 37 22.35 -17.67 8.02
C ASN A 37 23.39 -16.62 7.60
N THR A 38 24.66 -17.01 7.58
CA THR A 38 25.71 -16.23 6.94
C THR A 38 25.44 -16.22 5.44
N PHE A 39 24.84 -15.13 4.94
CA PHE A 39 24.78 -14.89 3.51
C PHE A 39 26.21 -14.80 2.97
N THR A 40 26.57 -15.78 2.15
CA THR A 40 27.77 -15.72 1.33
C THR A 40 27.39 -14.95 0.07
N PRO A 41 28.02 -13.80 -0.24
CA PRO A 41 27.69 -13.07 -1.46
C PRO A 41 28.07 -13.93 -2.68
N LEU A 42 27.07 -14.27 -3.50
CA LEU A 42 27.30 -14.82 -4.82
C LEU A 42 27.93 -13.75 -5.71
N PRO A 43 28.95 -14.06 -6.52
CA PRO A 43 29.50 -13.11 -7.48
C PRO A 43 28.44 -12.74 -8.53
N PRO A 44 28.39 -11.47 -8.98
CA PRO A 44 27.36 -11.01 -9.91
C PRO A 44 27.44 -11.77 -11.23
N THR A 45 26.32 -12.35 -11.64
CA THR A 45 26.13 -12.92 -12.97
C THR A 45 25.70 -11.81 -13.93
N LEU A 46 26.51 -11.55 -14.96
CA LEU A 46 26.21 -10.54 -15.97
C LEU A 46 25.14 -11.04 -16.95
N THR A 47 23.94 -10.48 -16.88
CA THR A 47 22.88 -10.63 -17.89
C THR A 47 23.15 -9.67 -19.06
N PRO A 48 23.18 -10.12 -20.32
CA PRO A 48 23.44 -9.24 -21.45
C PRO A 48 22.22 -8.37 -21.81
N THR A 49 22.28 -7.07 -21.50
CA THR A 49 21.31 -6.07 -21.95
C THR A 49 21.52 -5.72 -23.43
N ARG A 50 20.49 -5.89 -24.25
CA ARG A 50 20.49 -5.62 -25.70
C ARG A 50 20.23 -4.13 -25.97
N VAL A 51 21.26 -3.39 -26.36
CA VAL A 51 21.13 -1.98 -26.79
C VAL A 51 20.63 -1.92 -28.25
N ARG A 52 19.50 -1.23 -28.50
CA ARG A 52 19.09 -0.81 -29.86
C ARG A 52 19.70 0.56 -30.16
N LEU A 53 20.39 0.68 -31.30
CA LEU A 53 20.88 1.95 -31.84
C LEU A 53 19.74 2.75 -32.51
N PRO A 54 19.70 4.09 -32.40
CA PRO A 54 18.75 4.92 -33.12
C PRO A 54 19.07 4.94 -34.62
N THR A 55 18.03 4.71 -35.43
CA THR A 55 18.07 4.78 -36.90
C THR A 55 17.94 6.25 -37.31
N SER A 56 18.96 6.81 -37.95
CA SER A 56 18.86 8.11 -38.62
C SER A 56 18.36 7.93 -40.05
N THR A 57 17.26 8.60 -40.35
CA THR A 57 16.66 8.74 -41.68
C THR A 57 17.49 9.73 -42.52
N PRO A 58 17.88 9.40 -43.77
CA PRO A 58 18.49 10.35 -44.69
C PRO A 58 17.44 11.08 -45.54
N PHE A 59 17.61 12.40 -45.72
CA PHE A 59 16.99 13.17 -46.81
C PHE A 59 17.88 13.10 -48.07
N PRO A 60 17.31 13.18 -49.29
CA PRO A 60 17.99 12.88 -50.54
C PRO A 60 18.58 14.13 -51.22
N THR A 61 19.71 13.96 -51.90
CA THR A 61 20.10 14.86 -53.00
C THR A 61 20.74 14.03 -54.11
N ASP A 62 20.14 14.16 -55.30
CA ASP A 62 20.44 13.44 -56.54
C ASP A 62 21.80 13.75 -57.18
N ASP A 63 22.33 12.70 -57.83
CA ASP A 63 23.07 12.60 -59.10
C ASP A 63 24.22 13.57 -59.48
N ILE A 64 25.34 12.97 -59.94
CA ILE A 64 25.78 12.95 -61.36
C ILE A 64 27.20 12.31 -61.48
N PHE A 65 27.29 11.23 -62.29
CA PHE A 65 28.37 10.78 -63.23
C PHE A 65 29.89 10.93 -62.85
N ALA A 66 30.84 10.03 -63.11
CA ALA A 66 30.98 8.88 -64.02
C ALA A 66 32.35 8.15 -63.83
N ILE A 67 32.44 6.96 -64.45
CA ILE A 67 33.57 6.22 -65.06
C ILE A 67 34.73 5.61 -64.23
N THR A 68 34.79 4.27 -64.32
CA THR A 68 35.89 3.29 -64.09
C THR A 68 37.01 3.43 -65.17
N PRO A 69 38.24 2.86 -65.04
CA PRO A 69 38.48 1.39 -65.05
C PRO A 69 39.72 0.80 -64.30
N ILE A 70 39.54 -0.42 -63.78
CA ILE A 70 40.37 -1.66 -63.87
C ILE A 70 41.93 -1.57 -63.85
N ALA A 71 42.59 -2.27 -62.91
CA ALA A 71 43.52 -3.38 -63.21
C ALA A 71 44.05 -4.11 -61.96
N ARG A 72 44.18 -5.44 -62.11
CA ARG A 72 44.67 -6.46 -61.17
C ARG A 72 46.19 -6.54 -61.12
N SER A 73 46.70 -7.14 -60.05
CA SER A 73 47.84 -8.09 -59.92
C SER A 73 48.55 -7.78 -58.59
N ASN A 74 49.10 -8.70 -57.81
CA ASN A 74 49.54 -10.06 -58.06
C ASN A 74 49.53 -10.81 -56.71
N ALA A 75 49.14 -12.07 -56.71
CA ALA A 75 49.40 -12.97 -55.60
C ALA A 75 50.88 -13.37 -55.57
N SER A 76 51.44 -13.61 -54.38
CA SER A 76 52.56 -14.54 -54.20
C SER A 76 52.51 -15.16 -52.78
N PRO A 77 52.87 -16.45 -52.60
CA PRO A 77 52.43 -17.27 -51.47
C PRO A 77 53.52 -17.59 -50.42
N THR A 78 53.11 -18.28 -49.35
CA THR A 78 53.89 -19.06 -48.34
C THR A 78 54.05 -18.35 -46.97
N SER A 79 53.22 -18.62 -45.94
CA SER A 79 53.14 -19.78 -45.00
C SER A 79 54.08 -19.63 -43.77
N PRO A 80 53.85 -20.35 -42.67
CA PRO A 80 53.03 -19.98 -41.51
C PRO A 80 53.93 -19.81 -40.25
N LEU A 81 53.41 -19.35 -39.12
CA LEU A 81 54.12 -19.10 -37.83
C LEU A 81 54.63 -17.67 -37.65
N GLY A 82 53.70 -16.78 -37.33
CA GLY A 82 53.96 -15.63 -36.46
C GLY A 82 52.99 -15.70 -35.28
N PRO A 83 53.36 -15.27 -34.06
CA PRO A 83 52.39 -15.18 -32.97
C PRO A 83 51.31 -14.19 -33.37
N THR A 84 50.09 -14.68 -33.56
CA THR A 84 48.90 -13.83 -33.65
C THR A 84 48.74 -13.13 -32.31
N TYR A 85 49.18 -11.88 -32.24
CA TYR A 85 48.72 -10.97 -31.20
C TYR A 85 47.25 -10.68 -31.49
N THR A 86 46.36 -11.45 -30.85
CA THR A 86 44.97 -11.05 -30.72
C THR A 86 44.96 -9.79 -29.86
N PRO A 87 44.53 -8.62 -30.38
CA PRO A 87 44.27 -7.48 -29.50
C PRO A 87 43.20 -7.92 -28.50
N ALA A 88 43.46 -7.69 -27.22
CA ALA A 88 42.48 -7.93 -26.17
C ALA A 88 41.16 -7.21 -26.55
N PRO A 89 40.00 -7.78 -26.24
CA PRO A 89 38.73 -7.07 -26.42
C PRO A 89 38.83 -5.72 -25.73
N PRO A 90 38.28 -4.62 -26.29
CA PRO A 90 38.28 -3.35 -25.61
C PRO A 90 37.62 -3.54 -24.24
N THR A 91 38.41 -3.38 -23.17
CA THR A 91 37.90 -3.23 -21.82
C THR A 91 36.95 -2.05 -21.87
N GLN A 92 35.65 -2.29 -21.68
CA GLN A 92 34.69 -1.21 -21.48
C GLN A 92 34.96 -0.63 -20.09
N THR A 93 35.89 0.33 -20.04
CA THR A 93 36.00 1.24 -18.92
C THR A 93 34.71 2.06 -18.94
N PHE A 94 33.85 1.89 -17.92
CA PHE A 94 32.82 2.89 -17.64
C PHE A 94 33.54 4.23 -17.51
N THR A 95 33.41 5.06 -18.53
CA THR A 95 33.88 6.44 -18.47
C THR A 95 32.84 7.15 -17.63
N PRO A 96 33.15 7.58 -16.38
CA PRO A 96 32.25 8.48 -15.68
C PRO A 96 31.98 9.67 -16.61
N ALA A 97 30.73 10.11 -16.65
CA ALA A 97 30.33 11.29 -17.40
C ALA A 97 31.34 12.43 -17.14
N PRO A 98 31.66 13.27 -18.14
CA PRO A 98 32.70 14.28 -17.99
C PRO A 98 32.46 15.12 -16.73
N THR A 99 33.38 15.01 -15.77
CA THR A 99 33.43 15.85 -14.56
C THR A 99 33.57 17.30 -15.00
N LEU A 100 32.45 18.01 -15.09
CA LEU A 100 32.43 19.40 -15.49
C LEU A 100 32.71 20.24 -14.23
N ILE A 101 33.93 20.78 -14.13
CA ILE A 101 34.32 21.92 -13.29
C ILE A 101 33.64 21.95 -11.90
N GLY A 102 34.12 21.10 -10.98
CA GLY A 102 33.83 21.21 -9.55
C GLY A 102 32.40 20.93 -9.09
N LEU A 103 31.40 20.93 -9.99
CA LEU A 103 30.01 20.59 -9.72
C LEU A 103 29.79 19.10 -9.92
N GLU A 104 29.54 18.38 -8.82
CA GLU A 104 29.36 16.93 -8.84
C GLU A 104 28.33 16.52 -7.79
N ILE A 105 27.34 15.74 -8.20
CA ILE A 105 26.48 15.01 -7.26
C ILE A 105 27.22 13.70 -6.96
N VAL A 106 27.72 13.57 -5.72
CA VAL A 106 28.50 12.40 -5.29
C VAL A 106 27.58 11.19 -5.12
N TYR A 107 26.45 11.41 -4.47
CA TYR A 107 25.35 10.45 -4.40
C TYR A 107 24.03 11.16 -4.10
N PHE A 108 22.95 10.52 -4.52
CA PHE A 108 21.58 10.82 -4.12
C PHE A 108 20.83 9.49 -4.03
N THR A 109 20.34 9.14 -2.84
CA THR A 109 19.73 7.82 -2.58
C THR A 109 18.65 7.92 -1.50
N SER A 110 17.85 6.88 -1.34
CA SER A 110 16.82 6.74 -0.30
C SER A 110 17.20 5.64 0.70
N ASN A 111 16.54 5.62 1.86
CA ASN A 111 16.61 4.49 2.80
C ASN A 111 15.87 3.24 2.30
N ASN A 112 14.90 3.43 1.41
CA ASN A 112 13.97 2.40 0.95
C ASN A 112 13.86 2.43 -0.58
N GLU A 113 13.90 1.25 -1.19
CA GLU A 113 13.64 1.06 -2.64
C GLU A 113 12.14 0.91 -2.92
N ALA A 114 11.37 0.47 -1.93
CA ALA A 114 9.90 0.40 -1.98
C ALA A 114 9.27 0.89 -0.67
N ILE A 115 8.09 1.50 -0.77
CA ILE A 115 7.36 2.11 0.36
C ILE A 115 5.84 2.09 0.15
N ALA A 116 5.06 2.08 1.22
CA ALA A 116 3.61 2.27 1.14
C ALA A 116 3.25 3.70 0.71
N PRO A 117 2.10 3.94 0.05
CA PRO A 117 1.61 5.29 -0.20
C PRO A 117 1.40 6.05 1.11
N GLY A 118 1.89 7.29 1.16
CA GLY A 118 1.75 8.19 2.30
C GLY A 118 2.78 7.98 3.41
N ASP A 119 3.56 6.89 3.35
CA ASP A 119 4.65 6.66 4.28
C ASP A 119 5.84 7.61 4.05
N ASN A 120 6.69 7.71 5.07
CA ASN A 120 7.84 8.62 5.07
C ASN A 120 9.09 7.96 4.50
N VAL A 121 9.70 8.62 3.53
CA VAL A 121 11.01 8.25 2.98
C VAL A 121 12.07 9.23 3.44
N THR A 122 13.27 8.73 3.79
CA THR A 122 14.44 9.55 4.02
C THR A 122 15.36 9.52 2.81
N LEU A 123 15.61 10.70 2.23
CA LEU A 123 16.57 10.89 1.16
C LEU A 123 17.92 11.31 1.75
N PHE A 124 19.02 10.85 1.15
CA PHE A 124 20.39 11.18 1.50
C PHE A 124 21.11 11.70 0.26
N TRP A 125 21.87 12.77 0.42
CA TRP A 125 22.65 13.33 -0.68
C TRP A 125 23.99 13.89 -0.22
N GLN A 126 24.91 13.97 -1.18
CA GLN A 126 26.12 14.77 -1.08
C GLN A 126 26.47 15.37 -2.44
N VAL A 127 26.73 16.67 -2.45
CA VAL A 127 27.00 17.48 -3.63
C VAL A 127 28.26 18.30 -3.38
N ARG A 128 29.09 18.46 -4.41
CA ARG A 128 30.29 19.29 -4.40
C ARG A 128 30.16 20.40 -5.43
N GLY A 129 30.66 21.59 -5.08
CA GLY A 129 30.77 22.76 -5.97
C GLY A 129 29.48 23.43 -6.42
N ALA A 130 28.33 23.08 -5.81
CA ALA A 130 27.06 23.77 -6.03
C ALA A 130 26.93 25.03 -5.15
N GLN A 131 26.25 26.05 -5.66
CA GLN A 131 25.82 27.25 -4.91
C GLN A 131 24.37 27.13 -4.44
N GLU A 132 23.54 26.44 -5.21
CA GLU A 132 22.13 26.20 -4.92
C GLU A 132 21.81 24.72 -5.17
N ILE A 133 21.09 24.11 -4.23
CA ILE A 133 20.67 22.71 -4.31
C ILE A 133 19.22 22.64 -3.90
N THR A 134 18.37 22.10 -4.77
CA THR A 134 16.94 21.94 -4.52
C THR A 134 16.51 20.53 -4.86
N ILE A 135 15.80 19.91 -3.93
CA ILE A 135 15.09 18.65 -4.17
C ILE A 135 13.68 18.99 -4.62
N TYR A 136 13.25 18.39 -5.72
CA TYR A 136 11.88 18.42 -6.19
C TYR A 136 11.31 17.02 -6.14
N ARG A 137 9.98 16.97 -6.07
CA ARG A 137 9.24 15.76 -6.38
C ARG A 137 8.66 15.88 -7.79
N ILE A 138 8.53 14.75 -8.48
CA ILE A 138 7.89 14.67 -9.79
C ILE A 138 6.46 14.14 -9.59
N ASN A 139 5.47 14.78 -10.22
CA ASN A 139 4.09 14.26 -10.26
C ASN A 139 3.90 13.29 -11.44
N GLU A 140 2.71 12.70 -11.56
CA GLU A 140 2.37 11.76 -12.65
C GLU A 140 2.50 12.39 -14.05
N GLU A 141 2.44 13.72 -14.16
CA GLU A 141 2.60 14.48 -15.40
C GLU A 141 4.06 14.82 -15.75
N GLY A 142 5.03 14.44 -14.90
CA GLY A 142 6.45 14.71 -15.09
C GLY A 142 6.90 16.12 -14.67
N GLU A 143 6.04 16.89 -14.01
CA GLU A 143 6.31 18.24 -13.54
C GLU A 143 7.02 18.25 -12.17
N ARG A 144 7.96 19.18 -12.00
CA ARG A 144 8.66 19.41 -10.72
C ARG A 144 7.74 20.16 -9.75
N ASN A 145 7.33 19.51 -8.68
CA ASN A 145 6.56 20.10 -7.59
C ASN A 145 7.39 20.17 -6.29
N ASN A 146 6.82 20.88 -5.32
CA ASN A 146 7.29 20.91 -3.92
C ASN A 146 8.80 21.16 -3.75
N PRO A 147 9.35 22.29 -4.24
CA PRO A 147 10.78 22.58 -4.08
C PRO A 147 11.20 22.61 -2.60
N ARG A 148 12.32 21.96 -2.30
CA ARG A 148 12.97 21.91 -0.98
C ARG A 148 14.44 22.29 -1.12
N PRO A 149 14.81 23.54 -0.79
CA PRO A 149 16.20 23.95 -0.72
C PRO A 149 16.94 23.16 0.36
N VAL A 150 18.14 22.67 0.05
CA VAL A 150 18.94 21.84 0.96
C VAL A 150 20.42 22.22 0.93
N GLU A 151 21.16 21.81 1.96
CA GLU A 151 22.61 22.00 2.07
C GLU A 151 23.40 21.05 1.17
N ALA A 152 24.73 21.24 1.09
CA ALA A 152 25.62 20.43 0.26
C ALA A 152 25.63 18.93 0.62
N GLU A 153 25.39 18.60 1.89
CA GLU A 153 25.25 17.22 2.35
C GLU A 153 24.17 17.17 3.43
N GLY A 154 23.42 16.07 3.47
CA GLY A 154 22.37 15.93 4.47
C GLY A 154 21.46 14.75 4.25
N SER A 155 20.42 14.74 5.07
CA SER A 155 19.28 13.85 4.94
C SER A 155 17.99 14.61 5.23
N ILE A 156 16.92 14.26 4.52
CA ILE A 156 15.59 14.85 4.71
C ILE A 156 14.55 13.74 4.67
N THR A 157 13.63 13.77 5.61
CA THR A 157 12.47 12.89 5.61
C THR A 157 11.30 13.62 4.96
N LEU A 158 10.74 13.02 3.91
CA LEU A 158 9.59 13.52 3.17
C LEU A 158 8.49 12.45 3.21
N SER A 159 7.22 12.86 3.32
CA SER A 159 6.12 11.94 3.09
C SER A 159 5.95 11.72 1.60
N THR A 160 5.65 10.49 1.21
CA THR A 160 5.18 10.19 -0.15
C THR A 160 3.75 10.72 -0.34
N ASP A 161 3.26 10.72 -1.59
CA ASP A 161 1.85 11.08 -1.83
C ASP A 161 1.04 9.85 -1.45
N PRO A 162 0.05 9.98 -0.57
CA PRO A 162 -0.83 8.88 -0.24
C PRO A 162 -1.65 8.38 -1.43
N ALA A 163 -1.80 9.18 -2.49
CA ALA A 163 -2.44 8.80 -3.75
C ALA A 163 -1.48 8.14 -4.75
N ALA A 164 -0.18 8.01 -4.44
CA ALA A 164 0.77 7.39 -5.35
C ALA A 164 0.44 5.90 -5.55
N THR A 165 0.35 5.47 -6.81
CA THR A 165 -0.11 4.11 -7.17
C THR A 165 1.01 3.22 -7.70
N GLU A 166 2.03 3.79 -8.35
CA GLU A 166 3.10 3.02 -9.00
C GLU A 166 4.49 3.38 -8.48
N LEU A 167 4.88 4.66 -8.59
CA LEU A 167 6.24 5.12 -8.34
C LEU A 167 6.22 6.53 -7.74
N VAL A 168 7.20 6.84 -6.89
CA VAL A 168 7.49 8.20 -6.45
C VAL A 168 8.90 8.57 -6.89
N GLN A 169 9.01 9.67 -7.63
CA GLN A 169 10.26 10.18 -8.14
C GLN A 169 10.66 11.47 -7.43
N PHE A 170 11.91 11.51 -6.97
CA PHE A 170 12.56 12.72 -6.45
C PHE A 170 13.73 13.07 -7.35
N VAL A 171 13.88 14.36 -7.66
CA VAL A 171 15.03 14.86 -8.42
C VAL A 171 15.79 15.86 -7.58
N LEU A 172 17.11 15.68 -7.47
CA LEU A 172 18.02 16.64 -6.88
C LEU A 172 18.65 17.46 -8.00
N VAL A 173 18.48 18.78 -7.92
CA VAL A 173 19.03 19.72 -8.90
C VAL A 173 20.08 20.57 -8.19
N ALA A 174 21.32 20.47 -8.63
CA ALA A 174 22.46 21.23 -8.12
C ALA A 174 22.94 22.23 -9.18
N GLN A 175 23.07 23.51 -8.80
CA GLN A 175 23.43 24.58 -9.73
C GLN A 175 24.64 25.38 -9.23
N THR A 176 25.53 25.77 -10.15
CA THR A 176 26.59 26.75 -9.90
C THR A 176 26.76 27.66 -11.12
N GLY A 177 26.36 28.93 -10.99
CA GLY A 177 26.25 29.84 -12.13
C GLY A 177 25.33 29.29 -13.23
N ASN A 178 25.91 28.93 -14.38
CA ASN A 178 25.18 28.38 -15.53
C ASN A 178 25.25 26.85 -15.64
N PHE A 179 25.95 26.18 -14.73
CA PHE A 179 26.09 24.73 -14.74
C PHE A 179 25.03 24.10 -13.84
N ILE A 180 24.38 23.06 -14.34
CA ILE A 180 23.36 22.30 -13.64
C ILE A 180 23.77 20.83 -13.69
N ALA A 181 23.67 20.16 -12.54
CA ALA A 181 23.76 18.71 -12.40
C ALA A 181 22.44 18.23 -11.80
N GLU A 182 21.91 17.12 -12.31
CA GLU A 182 20.65 16.53 -11.84
C GLU A 182 20.82 15.04 -11.63
N GLU A 183 20.22 14.51 -10.57
CA GLU A 183 20.17 13.09 -10.26
C GLU A 183 18.77 12.74 -9.78
N THR A 184 18.24 11.59 -10.18
CA THR A 184 16.87 11.15 -9.84
C THR A 184 16.90 9.87 -9.03
N VAL A 185 16.07 9.81 -7.99
CA VAL A 185 15.78 8.61 -7.21
C VAL A 185 14.33 8.22 -7.47
N GLU A 186 14.12 6.96 -7.85
CA GLU A 186 12.81 6.35 -8.07
C GLU A 186 12.55 5.34 -6.96
N ILE A 187 11.35 5.36 -6.39
CA ILE A 187 10.94 4.50 -5.29
C ILE A 187 9.63 3.85 -5.68
N GLU A 188 9.59 2.52 -5.63
CA GLU A 188 8.40 1.75 -5.96
C GLU A 188 7.35 1.89 -4.85
N ILE A 189 6.10 2.07 -5.25
CA ILE A 189 4.98 1.97 -4.31
C ILE A 189 4.64 0.49 -4.15
N SER A 190 4.83 -0.03 -2.94
CA SER A 190 4.49 -1.41 -2.61
C SER A 190 3.90 -1.46 -1.21
N CYS A 191 2.76 -2.13 -1.09
CA CYS A 191 2.16 -2.46 0.20
C CYS A 191 2.77 -3.75 0.77
N GLU A 192 2.82 -3.85 2.10
CA GLU A 192 3.20 -5.10 2.77
C GLU A 192 2.10 -6.18 2.63
N GLY A 193 0.85 -5.76 2.47
CA GLY A 193 -0.31 -6.63 2.24
C GLY A 193 -0.98 -6.38 0.89
N GLU A 194 -1.72 -7.38 0.42
CA GLU A 194 -2.51 -7.30 -0.81
C GLU A 194 -3.98 -6.99 -0.50
N TRP A 195 -4.62 -6.26 -1.41
CA TRP A 195 -6.06 -6.06 -1.41
C TRP A 195 -6.78 -7.31 -1.92
N PHE A 196 -7.90 -7.67 -1.30
CA PHE A 196 -8.67 -8.86 -1.71
C PHE A 196 -9.44 -8.72 -3.03
N PHE A 197 -9.39 -7.56 -3.68
CA PHE A 197 -10.13 -7.23 -4.90
C PHE A 197 -9.28 -6.36 -5.85
N SER A 198 -9.69 -6.32 -7.13
CA SER A 198 -9.05 -5.52 -8.19
C SER A 198 -10.10 -4.67 -8.93
N PRO A 199 -9.81 -3.43 -9.35
CA PRO A 199 -8.55 -2.71 -9.11
C PRO A 199 -8.36 -2.36 -7.64
N ALA A 200 -7.10 -2.38 -7.19
CA ALA A 200 -6.73 -1.96 -5.85
C ALA A 200 -7.09 -0.47 -5.65
N PRO A 201 -7.66 -0.09 -4.49
CA PRO A 201 -7.87 1.30 -4.16
C PRO A 201 -6.52 2.01 -3.89
N GLY A 202 -6.54 3.35 -3.84
CA GLY A 202 -5.38 4.12 -3.35
C GLY A 202 -5.11 3.84 -1.87
N GLY A 203 -3.83 3.90 -1.48
CA GLY A 203 -3.37 3.54 -0.13
C GLY A 203 -3.05 2.05 0.04
N CYS A 204 -2.66 1.67 1.25
CA CYS A 204 -2.37 0.29 1.60
C CYS A 204 -3.42 -0.33 2.52
N PRO A 205 -3.61 -1.66 2.44
CA PRO A 205 -4.36 -2.36 3.46
C PRO A 205 -3.63 -2.23 4.80
N SER A 206 -4.36 -1.87 5.84
CA SER A 206 -3.85 -1.73 7.20
C SER A 206 -3.86 -3.08 7.92
N GLU A 207 -4.71 -3.99 7.47
CA GLU A 207 -4.84 -5.34 7.99
C GLU A 207 -4.97 -6.36 6.85
N ALA A 208 -4.65 -7.62 7.15
CA ALA A 208 -4.90 -8.72 6.22
C ALA A 208 -6.41 -8.87 5.97
N SER A 209 -6.79 -9.33 4.78
CA SER A 209 -8.19 -9.64 4.46
C SER A 209 -8.74 -10.71 5.41
N LEU A 210 -9.90 -10.45 6.01
CA LEU A 210 -10.53 -11.34 6.98
C LEU A 210 -11.75 -12.04 6.34
N PRO A 211 -11.61 -13.27 5.83
CA PRO A 211 -12.75 -14.05 5.36
C PRO A 211 -13.63 -14.43 6.55
N SER A 212 -14.93 -14.22 6.44
CA SER A 212 -15.86 -14.51 7.52
C SER A 212 -17.27 -14.84 7.04
N ALA A 213 -18.15 -15.22 7.96
CA ALA A 213 -19.57 -15.36 7.66
C ALA A 213 -20.24 -13.98 7.76
N HIS A 214 -21.08 -13.67 6.78
CA HIS A 214 -21.83 -12.43 6.71
C HIS A 214 -23.32 -12.72 6.55
N ALA A 215 -24.14 -11.73 6.87
CA ALA A 215 -25.55 -11.73 6.49
C ALA A 215 -25.88 -10.38 5.87
N GLU A 216 -26.74 -10.35 4.86
CA GLU A 216 -27.22 -9.12 4.22
C GLU A 216 -28.75 -9.09 4.18
N GLN A 217 -29.32 -7.91 4.37
CA GLN A 217 -30.73 -7.65 4.11
C GLN A 217 -30.93 -6.28 3.45
N VAL A 218 -31.66 -6.25 2.35
CA VAL A 218 -31.97 -5.01 1.62
C VAL A 218 -33.24 -4.37 2.17
N PHE A 219 -33.22 -3.05 2.34
CA PHE A 219 -34.32 -2.22 2.83
C PHE A 219 -34.76 -1.22 1.77
N GLN A 220 -35.88 -0.53 2.00
CA GLN A 220 -36.42 0.46 1.07
C GLN A 220 -35.42 1.58 0.75
N ASN A 221 -34.68 2.05 1.75
CA ASN A 221 -33.74 3.16 1.63
C ASN A 221 -32.34 2.80 2.15
N GLY A 222 -31.89 1.56 1.94
CA GLY A 222 -30.58 1.13 2.40
C GLY A 222 -30.40 -0.37 2.47
N LEU A 223 -29.37 -0.77 3.20
CA LEU A 223 -29.09 -2.19 3.47
C LEU A 223 -28.45 -2.34 4.85
N MET A 224 -28.58 -3.52 5.43
CA MET A 224 -27.80 -3.93 6.60
C MET A 224 -26.91 -5.12 6.23
N ILE A 225 -25.66 -5.10 6.71
CA ILE A 225 -24.74 -6.23 6.64
C ILE A 225 -24.23 -6.55 8.03
N TRP A 226 -24.29 -7.82 8.42
CA TRP A 226 -23.62 -8.33 9.60
C TRP A 226 -22.32 -9.02 9.22
N SER A 227 -21.31 -8.92 10.08
CA SER A 227 -20.03 -9.61 9.95
C SER A 227 -19.72 -10.42 11.21
N SER A 228 -19.44 -11.71 11.04
CA SER A 228 -19.17 -12.60 12.18
C SER A 228 -17.83 -12.31 12.85
N ILE A 229 -16.84 -11.82 12.10
CA ILE A 229 -15.48 -11.60 12.62
C ILE A 229 -15.41 -10.36 13.51
N THR A 230 -16.14 -9.29 13.17
CA THR A 230 -16.23 -8.08 14.00
C THR A 230 -17.39 -8.13 14.99
N ASN A 231 -18.37 -9.02 14.77
CA ASN A 231 -19.65 -9.04 15.49
C ASN A 231 -20.39 -7.69 15.40
N GLU A 232 -20.35 -7.06 14.23
CA GLU A 232 -20.98 -5.77 13.96
C GLU A 232 -22.02 -5.88 12.85
N ILE A 233 -23.06 -5.05 12.96
CA ILE A 233 -24.05 -4.75 11.94
C ILE A 233 -23.75 -3.37 11.38
N PHE A 234 -23.35 -3.35 10.12
CA PHE A 234 -23.18 -2.17 9.29
C PHE A 234 -24.51 -1.80 8.66
N ILE A 235 -24.86 -0.53 8.70
CA ILE A 235 -26.10 0.03 8.16
C ILE A 235 -25.72 1.10 7.17
N PHE A 236 -26.22 0.98 5.95
CA PHE A 236 -25.96 1.92 4.86
C PHE A 236 -27.27 2.58 4.46
N TYR A 237 -27.30 3.91 4.46
CA TYR A 237 -28.48 4.70 4.13
C TYR A 237 -28.36 5.27 2.72
N SER A 238 -29.45 5.20 1.96
CA SER A 238 -29.57 5.82 0.63
C SER A 238 -30.45 7.07 0.63
N ASP A 239 -30.60 7.72 1.79
CA ASP A 239 -31.48 8.89 2.01
C ASP A 239 -30.74 10.24 1.89
N ASN A 240 -29.45 10.22 1.53
CA ASN A 240 -28.56 11.38 1.45
C ASN A 240 -28.41 12.18 2.76
N GLN A 241 -28.74 11.60 3.91
CA GLN A 241 -28.51 12.22 5.23
C GLN A 241 -27.20 11.72 5.86
N ILE A 242 -26.65 12.52 6.77
CA ILE A 242 -25.41 12.20 7.51
C ILE A 242 -25.77 11.70 8.93
N PRO A 243 -25.14 10.63 9.43
CA PRO A 243 -24.13 9.81 8.75
C PRO A 243 -24.76 8.94 7.65
N THR A 244 -24.04 8.72 6.56
CA THR A 244 -24.49 7.92 5.42
C THR A 244 -24.39 6.42 5.70
N TRP A 245 -23.53 6.03 6.64
CA TRP A 245 -23.46 4.68 7.18
C TRP A 245 -23.16 4.70 8.68
N GLN A 246 -23.52 3.63 9.39
CA GLN A 246 -23.25 3.44 10.82
C GLN A 246 -22.92 1.97 11.10
N ARG A 247 -22.24 1.69 12.21
CA ARG A 247 -22.02 0.34 12.72
C ARG A 247 -22.53 0.20 14.16
N PHE A 248 -23.05 -0.97 14.48
CA PHE A 248 -23.53 -1.33 15.82
C PHE A 248 -23.04 -2.73 16.15
N THR A 249 -22.64 -2.98 17.39
CA THR A 249 -22.40 -4.36 17.85
C THR A 249 -23.69 -5.18 17.78
N ASP A 250 -23.61 -6.40 17.26
CA ASP A 250 -24.76 -7.30 17.31
C ASP A 250 -24.97 -7.83 18.74
N ALA A 251 -26.07 -7.40 19.34
CA ALA A 251 -26.51 -7.82 20.67
C ALA A 251 -27.54 -8.95 20.63
N TYR A 252 -27.91 -9.42 19.43
CA TYR A 252 -28.82 -10.54 19.30
C TYR A 252 -28.17 -11.85 19.75
N THR A 253 -28.98 -12.73 20.31
CA THR A 253 -28.60 -14.09 20.67
C THR A 253 -29.67 -15.01 20.14
N GLU A 254 -29.25 -16.13 19.56
CA GLU A 254 -30.16 -17.08 18.94
C GLU A 254 -31.25 -17.53 19.92
N GLY A 255 -32.50 -17.49 19.46
CA GLY A 255 -33.67 -17.83 20.28
C GLY A 255 -34.23 -16.68 21.12
N LEU A 256 -33.63 -15.48 21.09
CA LEU A 256 -34.30 -14.30 21.64
C LEU A 256 -35.60 -14.02 20.87
N PRO A 257 -36.72 -13.79 21.56
CA PRO A 257 -37.97 -13.45 20.90
C PRO A 257 -37.89 -12.06 20.26
N GLU A 258 -38.56 -11.89 19.12
CA GLU A 258 -38.70 -10.59 18.47
C GLU A 258 -39.43 -9.60 19.38
N ILE A 259 -38.95 -8.35 19.39
CA ILE A 259 -39.65 -7.26 20.07
C ILE A 259 -40.96 -6.99 19.32
N PRO A 260 -42.13 -6.98 19.98
CA PRO A 260 -43.38 -6.63 19.33
C PRO A 260 -43.33 -5.20 18.79
N VAL A 261 -43.81 -5.00 17.56
CA VAL A 261 -43.96 -3.67 16.95
C VAL A 261 -45.40 -3.50 16.49
N ASP A 262 -46.01 -2.37 16.82
CA ASP A 262 -47.39 -2.04 16.44
C ASP A 262 -47.45 -1.43 15.03
N VAL A 263 -46.68 -2.01 14.11
CA VAL A 263 -46.62 -1.60 12.72
C VAL A 263 -46.57 -2.85 11.86
N GLN A 264 -47.53 -2.98 10.94
CA GLN A 264 -47.55 -4.06 9.96
C GLN A 264 -46.80 -3.62 8.70
N PRO A 265 -45.97 -4.50 8.11
CA PRO A 265 -45.32 -4.19 6.86
C PRO A 265 -46.38 -4.06 5.75
N PRO A 266 -46.28 -3.05 4.86
CA PRO A 266 -47.12 -2.98 3.67
C PRO A 266 -46.93 -4.21 2.77
N GLN A 267 -47.84 -4.41 1.80
CA GLN A 267 -47.78 -5.57 0.92
C GLN A 267 -46.43 -5.67 0.18
N GLY A 268 -45.81 -6.85 0.25
CA GLY A 268 -44.52 -7.13 -0.39
C GLY A 268 -43.29 -6.70 0.42
N LEU A 269 -43.50 -6.13 1.62
CA LEU A 269 -42.43 -5.74 2.54
C LEU A 269 -42.37 -6.71 3.74
N LEU A 270 -41.23 -6.72 4.41
CA LEU A 270 -40.93 -7.62 5.51
C LEU A 270 -40.55 -6.82 6.76
N LEU A 271 -40.87 -7.37 7.92
CA LEU A 271 -40.23 -6.94 9.15
C LEU A 271 -38.87 -7.65 9.25
N PRO A 272 -37.77 -6.92 9.44
CA PRO A 272 -36.49 -7.57 9.74
C PRO A 272 -36.61 -8.38 11.03
N VAL A 273 -35.77 -9.40 11.18
CA VAL A 273 -35.75 -10.32 12.32
C VAL A 273 -34.33 -10.38 12.90
N ARG A 274 -34.15 -11.04 14.05
CA ARG A 274 -32.84 -11.30 14.67
C ARG A 274 -32.05 -10.01 14.92
N GLY A 275 -30.75 -9.99 14.63
CA GLY A 275 -29.87 -8.83 14.84
C GLY A 275 -30.35 -7.57 14.12
N PHE A 276 -30.69 -7.68 12.84
CA PHE A 276 -31.24 -6.57 12.05
C PHE A 276 -32.57 -6.09 12.62
N GLY A 277 -33.43 -7.04 12.99
CA GLY A 277 -34.73 -6.78 13.62
C GLY A 277 -34.62 -6.08 14.97
N LEU A 278 -33.61 -6.42 15.77
CA LEU A 278 -33.37 -5.82 17.07
C LEU A 278 -33.00 -4.34 16.91
N ILE A 279 -32.03 -4.02 16.04
CA ILE A 279 -31.63 -2.62 15.82
C ILE A 279 -32.79 -1.82 15.21
N TRP A 280 -33.45 -2.37 14.20
CA TRP A 280 -34.56 -1.69 13.51
C TRP A 280 -35.72 -1.34 14.46
N ARG A 281 -36.01 -2.19 15.46
CA ARG A 281 -37.08 -1.92 16.44
C ARG A 281 -36.65 -1.03 17.60
N THR A 282 -35.39 -1.09 18.01
CA THR A 282 -34.89 -0.35 19.18
C THR A 282 -34.34 1.04 18.84
N ASN A 283 -34.09 1.32 17.56
CA ASN A 283 -33.58 2.60 17.09
C ASN A 283 -34.55 3.25 16.08
N PRO A 284 -35.44 4.16 16.54
CA PRO A 284 -36.39 4.84 15.67
C PRO A 284 -35.74 5.64 14.54
N THR A 285 -34.53 6.15 14.72
CA THR A 285 -33.80 6.86 13.66
C THR A 285 -33.42 5.89 12.53
N VAL A 286 -32.84 4.73 12.87
CA VAL A 286 -32.53 3.67 11.89
C VAL A 286 -33.81 3.22 11.19
N GLN A 287 -34.87 2.95 11.96
CA GLN A 287 -36.16 2.51 11.46
C GLN A 287 -36.73 3.45 10.39
N ASN A 288 -36.81 4.73 10.72
CA ASN A 288 -37.40 5.75 9.87
C ASN A 288 -36.56 6.01 8.62
N ARG A 289 -35.23 5.95 8.73
CA ARG A 289 -34.33 6.16 7.60
C ARG A 289 -34.37 4.99 6.63
N LEU A 290 -34.26 3.75 7.09
CA LEU A 290 -34.24 2.56 6.22
C LEU A 290 -35.60 2.18 5.63
N GLY A 291 -36.69 2.37 6.39
CA GLY A 291 -37.99 1.79 6.07
C GLY A 291 -38.02 0.28 6.31
N PHE A 292 -38.93 -0.44 5.67
CA PHE A 292 -39.06 -1.90 5.82
C PHE A 292 -38.05 -2.67 4.96
N ALA A 293 -37.88 -3.96 5.27
CA ALA A 293 -37.06 -4.85 4.46
C ALA A 293 -37.76 -5.21 3.15
N LEU A 294 -37.01 -5.23 2.06
CA LEU A 294 -37.44 -5.66 0.73
C LEU A 294 -37.22 -7.16 0.52
N THR A 295 -36.15 -7.70 1.12
CA THR A 295 -35.73 -9.09 0.97
C THR A 295 -35.63 -9.76 2.34
N PRO A 296 -35.68 -11.11 2.41
CA PRO A 296 -35.23 -11.83 3.58
C PRO A 296 -33.74 -11.55 3.87
N GLU A 297 -33.34 -11.80 5.12
CA GLU A 297 -31.92 -11.89 5.49
C GLU A 297 -31.29 -13.10 4.80
N VAL A 298 -30.15 -12.89 4.15
CA VAL A 298 -29.40 -13.93 3.44
C VAL A 298 -28.00 -14.03 4.03
N GLY A 299 -27.62 -15.23 4.47
CA GLY A 299 -26.26 -15.52 4.94
C GLY A 299 -25.33 -15.90 3.78
N TYR A 300 -24.09 -15.42 3.80
CA TYR A 300 -23.07 -15.69 2.78
C TYR A 300 -21.66 -15.72 3.38
N SER A 301 -20.69 -16.20 2.62
CA SER A 301 -19.27 -16.06 2.95
C SER A 301 -18.70 -14.88 2.19
N GLY A 302 -18.04 -13.98 2.90
CA GLY A 302 -17.49 -12.74 2.37
C GLY A 302 -16.17 -12.39 3.03
N ILE A 303 -15.64 -11.23 2.66
CA ILE A 303 -14.37 -10.71 3.14
C ILE A 303 -14.59 -9.29 3.64
N ILE A 304 -13.97 -8.98 4.78
CA ILE A 304 -13.82 -7.62 5.29
C ILE A 304 -12.32 -7.29 5.36
N GLN A 305 -11.93 -6.09 4.93
CA GLN A 305 -10.55 -5.63 5.02
C GLN A 305 -10.52 -4.13 5.29
N ALA A 306 -9.66 -3.72 6.22
CA ALA A 306 -9.38 -2.31 6.49
C ALA A 306 -8.14 -1.84 5.72
N GLY A 307 -8.11 -0.56 5.37
CA GLY A 307 -6.90 0.13 4.96
C GLY A 307 -7.00 1.62 5.21
N THR A 308 -6.10 2.36 4.59
CA THR A 308 -6.04 3.81 4.72
C THR A 308 -6.38 4.50 3.41
N ASP A 309 -7.09 5.61 3.49
CA ASP A 309 -7.24 6.51 2.34
C ASP A 309 -5.97 7.35 2.11
N THR A 310 -6.07 8.28 1.16
CA THR A 310 -5.00 9.21 0.84
C THR A 310 -4.73 10.26 1.93
N ASN A 311 -5.45 10.26 3.04
CA ASN A 311 -5.21 11.14 4.18
C ASN A 311 -4.67 10.37 5.39
N GLY A 312 -4.55 9.04 5.28
CA GLY A 312 -4.20 8.16 6.38
C GLY A 312 -5.38 7.78 7.28
N ASP A 313 -6.60 8.11 6.88
CA ASP A 313 -7.82 7.80 7.63
C ASP A 313 -8.31 6.38 7.32
N GLU A 314 -8.90 5.70 8.31
CA GLU A 314 -9.41 4.33 8.18
C GLU A 314 -10.55 4.24 7.15
N VAL A 315 -10.37 3.40 6.15
CA VAL A 315 -11.41 2.99 5.19
C VAL A 315 -11.66 1.50 5.34
N LEU A 316 -12.93 1.12 5.34
CA LEU A 316 -13.34 -0.28 5.45
C LEU A 316 -13.94 -0.77 4.14
N TYR A 317 -13.57 -1.98 3.74
CA TYR A 317 -14.08 -2.65 2.55
C TYR A 317 -14.81 -3.93 2.95
N ILE A 318 -16.03 -4.11 2.49
CA ILE A 318 -16.87 -5.28 2.78
C ILE A 318 -17.38 -5.87 1.47
N GLN A 319 -17.07 -7.13 1.21
CA GLN A 319 -17.64 -7.87 0.10
C GLN A 319 -19.10 -8.22 0.36
N ARG A 320 -19.96 -8.00 -0.62
CA ARG A 320 -21.38 -8.37 -0.61
C ARG A 320 -21.62 -9.76 -1.18
N GLU A 321 -22.83 -10.29 -0.99
CA GLU A 321 -23.26 -11.58 -1.56
C GLU A 321 -23.09 -11.63 -3.10
N ASN A 322 -23.39 -10.51 -3.77
CA ASN A 322 -23.32 -10.40 -5.23
C ASN A 322 -21.89 -10.20 -5.78
N GLY A 323 -20.87 -10.17 -4.91
CA GLY A 323 -19.47 -9.96 -5.27
C GLY A 323 -19.04 -8.48 -5.37
N GLU A 324 -19.96 -7.52 -5.24
CA GLU A 324 -19.63 -6.10 -5.15
C GLU A 324 -18.91 -5.80 -3.82
N ILE A 325 -18.09 -4.75 -3.82
CA ILE A 325 -17.37 -4.29 -2.62
C ILE A 325 -17.98 -2.99 -2.14
N LEU A 326 -18.41 -2.92 -0.88
CA LEU A 326 -18.77 -1.67 -0.23
C LEU A 326 -17.53 -1.04 0.36
N GLN A 327 -17.22 0.19 -0.06
CA GLN A 327 -16.21 1.04 0.55
C GLN A 327 -16.89 2.01 1.51
N LEU A 328 -16.44 2.03 2.77
CA LEU A 328 -16.95 2.88 3.83
C LEU A 328 -15.89 3.92 4.17
N LEU A 329 -16.18 5.18 3.86
CA LEU A 329 -15.29 6.29 4.18
C LEU A 329 -15.36 6.63 5.69
N PRO A 330 -14.32 7.28 6.24
CA PRO A 330 -14.21 7.53 7.67
C PRO A 330 -15.44 8.19 8.29
N GLU A 331 -15.71 7.84 9.54
CA GLU A 331 -16.70 8.50 10.41
C GLU A 331 -18.15 8.57 9.86
N GLY A 332 -18.55 7.66 8.98
CA GLY A 332 -19.92 7.70 8.43
C GLY A 332 -20.11 8.78 7.35
N SER A 333 -19.02 9.34 6.81
CA SER A 333 -19.05 10.45 5.86
C SER A 333 -19.70 10.06 4.54
N SER A 334 -19.27 8.96 3.94
CA SER A 334 -19.82 8.41 2.70
C SER A 334 -19.64 6.90 2.63
N TRP A 335 -20.39 6.24 1.76
CA TRP A 335 -20.13 4.89 1.32
C TRP A 335 -20.38 4.78 -0.18
N GLN A 336 -19.67 3.88 -0.85
CA GLN A 336 -19.87 3.61 -2.27
C GLN A 336 -19.70 2.12 -2.59
N THR A 337 -20.20 1.73 -3.75
CA THR A 337 -20.08 0.36 -4.27
C THR A 337 -19.03 0.34 -5.37
N ILE A 338 -18.09 -0.60 -5.25
CA ILE A 338 -17.04 -0.87 -6.23
C ILE A 338 -17.39 -2.22 -6.88
N VAL A 339 -17.39 -2.25 -8.22
CA VAL A 339 -17.55 -3.48 -8.98
C VAL A 339 -16.15 -3.99 -9.32
N PRO A 340 -15.70 -5.11 -8.73
CA PRO A 340 -14.37 -5.61 -9.02
C PRO A 340 -14.30 -6.13 -10.46
N GLU A 341 -13.14 -5.98 -11.08
CA GLU A 341 -12.88 -6.60 -12.37
C GLU A 341 -12.88 -8.12 -12.20
N THR A 342 -13.75 -8.79 -12.95
CA THR A 342 -13.68 -10.25 -13.06
C THR A 342 -12.60 -10.57 -14.07
N PHE A 343 -11.54 -11.24 -13.63
CA PHE A 343 -10.58 -11.84 -14.56
C PHE A 343 -11.33 -12.89 -15.38
N THR A 344 -11.71 -12.52 -16.60
CA THR A 344 -12.10 -13.49 -17.60
C THR A 344 -10.81 -14.16 -18.05
N GLU A 345 -10.54 -15.33 -17.50
CA GLU A 345 -9.47 -16.20 -18.00
C GLU A 345 -9.81 -16.48 -19.47
N SER A 346 -9.06 -15.87 -20.38
CA SER A 346 -9.24 -16.04 -21.82
C SER A 346 -8.85 -17.48 -22.16
N GLU A 347 -9.85 -18.26 -22.55
CA GLU A 347 -9.74 -19.68 -22.97
C GLU A 347 -8.80 -19.89 -24.18
#